data_AF-A0A2K4IQG9-F1
#
_entry.id   AF-A0A2K4IQG9-F1
#
_cell.length_a   1.000
_cell.length_b   1.000
_cell.length_c   1.000
_cell.angle_alpha   90.00
_cell.angle_beta   90.00
_cell.angle_gamma   90.00
#
_symmetry.space_group_name_H-M   'P 1'
#
loop_
_entity.id
_entity.type
_entity.pdbx_description
1 polymer ?
#
loop_
_entity_poly.entity_id
_entity_poly.type
_entity_poly.pdbx_seq_one_letter_code
_entity_poly.pdbx_strand_id
1 'polypeptide(L)'
;MLERHEVFFEFFERYPDAERREHTHENGKHSTVSVGLFQGHVDAAFIGFYKPDGKMQSEEQLPLDVIESNFGQASVGNAEMLSRLTDLAVQKAASPIKTTNRP
;
A
#
# COMPACT_ATOMS: atom_id res chain seq x y z
N MET A 1 11.30 -13.59 3.21
CA MET A 1 10.50 -12.89 4.24
C MET A 1 10.78 -11.41 4.06
N LEU A 2 9.78 -10.52 4.12
CA LEU A 2 9.98 -9.09 3.92
C LEU A 2 10.48 -8.45 5.22
N GLU A 3 11.52 -7.62 5.13
CA GLU A 3 12.04 -6.84 6.27
C GLU A 3 11.15 -5.60 6.50
N ARG A 4 10.11 -5.77 7.30
CA ARG A 4 9.20 -4.69 7.71
C ARG A 4 9.86 -3.81 8.76
N HIS A 5 9.64 -2.49 8.70
CA HIS A 5 10.18 -1.54 9.68
C HIS A 5 9.07 -0.89 10.51
N GLU A 6 9.49 0.01 11.42
CA GLU A 6 8.63 0.69 12.41
C GLU A 6 7.34 1.25 11.79
N VAL A 7 7.44 1.90 10.62
CA VAL A 7 6.31 2.50 9.90
C VAL A 7 5.21 1.49 9.58
N PHE A 8 5.58 0.26 9.20
CA PHE A 8 4.61 -0.82 9.00
C PHE A 8 3.91 -1.17 10.31
N PHE A 9 4.66 -1.40 11.39
CA PHE A 9 4.09 -1.82 12.67
C PHE A 9 3.19 -0.74 13.28
N GLU A 10 3.62 0.51 13.28
CA GLU A 10 2.82 1.64 13.78
C GLU A 10 1.49 1.78 13.02
N PHE A 11 1.50 1.57 11.69
CA PHE A 11 0.28 1.64 10.90
C PHE A 11 -0.71 0.54 11.29
N PHE A 12 -0.26 -0.71 11.38
CA PHE A 12 -1.14 -1.83 11.72
C PHE A 12 -1.51 -1.90 13.20
N GLU A 13 -0.73 -1.28 14.09
CA GLU A 13 -1.13 -1.08 15.49
C GLU A 13 -2.30 -0.09 15.57
N ARG A 14 -2.26 0.98 14.78
CA ARG A 14 -3.33 1.99 14.73
C ARG A 14 -4.57 1.52 13.96
N TYR A 15 -4.38 0.73 12.89
CA TYR A 15 -5.44 0.21 12.03
C TYR A 15 -5.35 -1.33 11.93
N PRO A 16 -5.71 -2.07 12.98
CA PRO A 16 -5.59 -3.53 13.00
C PRO A 16 -6.47 -4.22 11.94
N ASP A 17 -7.60 -3.61 11.59
CA ASP A 17 -8.54 -4.10 10.58
C ASP A 17 -8.24 -3.58 9.16
N ALA A 18 -7.10 -2.90 8.94
CA ALA A 18 -6.75 -2.38 7.62
C ALA A 18 -6.62 -3.52 6.60
N GLU A 19 -7.30 -3.36 5.44
CA GLU A 19 -7.16 -4.33 4.36
C GLU A 19 -5.73 -4.24 3.78
N ARG A 20 -4.99 -5.35 3.89
CA ARG A 20 -3.62 -5.45 3.39
C ARG A 20 -3.57 -6.23 2.08
N ARG A 21 -2.97 -5.62 1.06
CA ARG A 21 -2.65 -6.30 -0.21
C ARG A 21 -1.15 -6.29 -0.44
N GLU A 22 -0.62 -7.48 -0.71
CA GLU A 22 0.79 -7.68 -1.02
C GLU A 22 0.91 -8.04 -2.51
N HIS A 23 1.82 -7.38 -3.20
CA HIS A 23 2.03 -7.57 -4.63
C HIS A 23 3.47 -7.93 -4.91
N THR A 24 3.67 -8.79 -5.90
CA THR A 24 4.98 -9.07 -6.50
C THR A 24 5.00 -8.47 -7.89
N HIS A 25 6.02 -7.70 -8.22
CA HIS A 25 6.19 -7.06 -9.52
C HIS A 25 6.99 -7.95 -10.48
N GLU A 26 6.89 -7.69 -11.78
CA GLU A 26 7.62 -8.48 -12.79
C GLU A 26 9.14 -8.40 -12.64
N ASN A 27 9.65 -7.27 -12.13
CA ASN A 27 11.08 -7.09 -11.80
C ASN A 27 11.52 -7.80 -10.50
N GLY A 28 10.64 -8.59 -9.87
CA GLY A 28 10.90 -9.31 -8.63
C GLY A 28 10.80 -8.47 -7.36
N LYS A 29 10.56 -7.14 -7.45
CA LYS A 29 10.29 -6.32 -6.27
C LYS A 29 8.94 -6.70 -5.65
N HIS A 30 8.76 -6.35 -4.39
CA HIS A 30 7.49 -6.51 -3.71
C HIS A 30 6.96 -5.15 -3.29
N SER A 31 5.64 -5.01 -3.25
CA SER A 31 4.98 -3.89 -2.61
C SER A 31 3.89 -4.36 -1.66
N THR A 32 3.54 -3.51 -0.73
CA THR A 32 2.40 -3.71 0.17
C THR A 32 1.63 -2.43 0.22
N VAL A 33 0.33 -2.52 -0.03
CA VAL A 33 -0.58 -1.38 0.05
C VAL A 33 -1.66 -1.70 1.06
N SER A 34 -2.07 -0.72 1.85
CA SER A 34 -3.14 -0.90 2.82
C SER A 34 -3.89 0.39 3.08
N VAL A 35 -5.15 0.28 3.50
CA VAL A 35 -6.01 1.41 3.81
C VAL A 35 -6.54 1.25 5.23
N GLY A 36 -6.25 2.25 6.06
CA GLY A 36 -6.73 2.39 7.41
C GLY A 36 -8.07 3.10 7.39
N LEU A 37 -9.05 2.47 8.03
CA LEU A 37 -10.40 3.03 8.16
C LEU A 37 -10.62 3.52 9.58
N PHE A 38 -11.26 4.67 9.72
CA PHE A 38 -11.77 5.19 10.99
C PHE A 38 -13.26 5.48 10.82
N GLN A 39 -14.10 4.84 11.65
CA GLN A 39 -15.57 4.94 11.58
C GLN A 39 -16.14 4.66 10.17
N GLY A 40 -15.51 3.76 9.41
CA GLY A 40 -15.96 3.38 8.06
C GLY A 40 -15.48 4.31 6.93
N HIS A 41 -14.72 5.35 7.26
CA HIS A 41 -14.12 6.28 6.30
C HIS A 41 -12.61 6.07 6.20
N VAL A 42 -12.03 6.39 5.03
CA VAL A 42 -10.58 6.38 4.84
C VAL A 42 -9.95 7.44 5.76
N ASP A 43 -9.00 7.02 6.59
CA ASP A 43 -8.28 7.89 7.53
C ASP A 43 -6.79 7.99 7.19
N ALA A 44 -6.21 6.86 6.78
CA ALA A 44 -4.82 6.80 6.33
C ALA A 44 -4.61 5.66 5.33
N ALA A 45 -3.47 5.68 4.66
CA ALA A 45 -3.02 4.61 3.79
C ALA A 45 -1.56 4.29 4.07
N PHE A 46 -1.17 3.08 3.74
CA PHE A 46 0.20 2.61 3.84
C PHE A 46 0.68 2.11 2.49
N ILE A 47 1.92 2.44 2.16
CA ILE A 47 2.62 1.89 1.00
C ILE A 47 4.06 1.51 1.37
N GLY A 48 4.38 0.23 1.19
CA GLY A 48 5.72 -0.32 1.39
C GLY A 48 6.26 -0.89 0.08
N PHE A 49 7.56 -0.70 -0.15
CA PHE A 49 8.31 -1.23 -1.28
C PHE A 49 9.52 -2.01 -0.77
N TYR A 50 9.73 -3.17 -1.35
CA TYR A 50 10.79 -4.09 -0.97
C TYR A 50 11.53 -4.56 -2.22
N LYS A 51 12.84 -4.71 -2.07
CA LYS A 51 13.71 -5.28 -3.09
C LYS A 51 13.42 -6.77 -3.29
N PRO A 52 13.90 -7.37 -4.39
CA PRO A 52 13.70 -8.80 -4.64
C PRO A 52 14.29 -9.72 -3.56
N ASP A 53 15.30 -9.26 -2.81
CA ASP A 53 15.86 -10.01 -1.69
C ASP A 53 15.05 -9.89 -0.39
N GLY A 54 13.96 -9.10 -0.40
CA GLY A 54 13.08 -8.88 0.75
C GLY A 54 13.42 -7.66 1.59
N LYS A 55 14.57 -7.01 1.33
CA LYS A 55 14.98 -5.76 1.98
C LYS A 55 13.99 -4.64 1.72
N MET A 56 13.67 -3.87 2.77
CA MET A 56 12.93 -2.64 2.61
C MET A 56 13.68 -1.67 1.68
N GLN A 57 12.94 -1.10 0.74
CA GLN A 57 13.39 0.03 -0.06
C GLN A 57 12.75 1.33 0.43
N SER A 58 11.45 1.33 0.73
CA SER A 58 10.71 2.47 1.29
C SER A 58 9.46 1.98 2.01
N GLU A 59 9.08 2.62 3.11
CA GLU A 59 7.77 2.45 3.76
C GLU A 59 7.25 3.84 4.10
N GLU A 60 6.01 4.11 3.72
CA GLU A 60 5.40 5.43 3.85
C GLU A 60 3.96 5.28 4.36
N GLN A 61 3.60 6.06 5.37
CA GLN A 61 2.22 6.31 5.74
C GLN A 61 1.74 7.59 5.05
N LEU A 62 0.57 7.51 4.44
CA LEU A 62 -0.11 8.62 3.79
C LEU A 62 -1.27 9.03 4.68
N PRO A 63 -1.16 10.14 5.44
CA PRO A 63 -2.29 10.66 6.20
C PRO A 63 -3.37 11.18 5.26
N LEU A 64 -4.58 11.41 5.79
CA LEU A 64 -5.74 11.86 5.03
C LEU A 64 -5.45 13.07 4.13
N ASP A 65 -4.73 14.09 4.62
CA ASP A 65 -4.47 15.30 3.82
C ASP A 65 -3.64 15.00 2.55
N VAL A 66 -2.66 14.10 2.68
CA VAL A 66 -1.81 13.64 1.57
C VAL A 66 -2.65 12.80 0.61
N ILE A 67 -3.54 11.95 1.14
CA ILE A 67 -4.47 11.17 0.32
C ILE A 67 -5.37 12.11 -0.49
N GLU A 68 -5.97 13.10 0.17
CA GLU A 68 -6.88 14.05 -0.49
C GLU A 68 -6.16 14.90 -1.53
N SER A 69 -4.90 15.25 -1.28
CA SER A 69 -4.07 16.01 -2.21
C SER A 69 -3.61 15.20 -3.42
N ASN A 70 -3.29 13.91 -3.26
CA ASN A 70 -2.79 13.05 -4.33
C ASN A 70 -3.91 12.35 -5.12
N PHE A 71 -5.03 12.04 -4.47
CA PHE A 71 -6.11 11.23 -5.03
C PHE A 71 -7.46 11.97 -5.09
N GLY A 72 -7.57 13.19 -4.54
CA GLY A 72 -8.82 13.93 -4.44
C GLY A 72 -9.62 13.59 -3.18
N GLN A 73 -10.71 14.32 -2.93
CA GLN A 73 -11.48 14.25 -1.68
C GLN A 73 -11.78 12.82 -1.24
N ALA A 74 -11.63 12.55 0.06
CA ALA A 74 -11.71 11.24 0.72
C ALA A 74 -13.12 10.60 0.75
N SER A 75 -13.99 10.94 -0.21
CA SER A 75 -15.22 10.18 -0.50
C SER A 75 -14.95 8.90 -1.31
N VAL A 76 -13.70 8.62 -1.64
CA VAL A 76 -13.27 7.42 -2.34
C VAL A 76 -13.36 6.22 -1.40
N GLY A 77 -14.23 5.25 -1.71
CA GLY A 77 -14.39 4.04 -0.90
C GLY A 77 -13.11 3.20 -0.82
N ASN A 78 -12.98 2.39 0.25
CA ASN A 78 -11.80 1.54 0.54
C ASN A 78 -11.25 0.80 -0.70
N ALA A 79 -12.12 0.15 -1.47
CA ALA A 79 -11.72 -0.61 -2.66
C ALA A 79 -11.09 0.25 -3.76
N GLU A 80 -11.61 1.46 -3.98
CA GLU A 80 -11.05 2.37 -4.97
C GLU A 80 -9.73 2.98 -4.47
N MET A 81 -9.63 3.28 -3.17
CA MET A 81 -8.37 3.76 -2.58
C MET A 81 -7.27 2.70 -2.69
N LEU A 82 -7.57 1.44 -2.40
CA LEU A 82 -6.64 0.32 -2.62
C LEU A 82 -6.22 0.19 -4.08
N SER A 83 -7.15 0.36 -5.02
CA SER A 83 -6.83 0.33 -6.45
C SER A 83 -5.85 1.45 -6.82
N ARG A 84 -6.07 2.68 -6.35
CA ARG A 84 -5.18 3.81 -6.60
C ARG A 84 -3.79 3.64 -5.96
N LEU A 85 -3.73 3.09 -4.74
CA LEU A 85 -2.45 2.75 -4.10
C LEU A 85 -1.70 1.67 -4.87
N THR A 86 -2.43 0.69 -5.41
CA THR A 86 -1.86 -0.36 -6.27
C THR A 86 -1.25 0.24 -7.52
N ASP A 87 -1.92 1.22 -8.13
CA ASP A 87 -1.42 1.95 -9.31
C ASP A 87 -0.17 2.77 -8.97
N LEU A 88 -0.19 3.49 -7.83
CA LEU A 88 0.99 4.19 -7.31
C LEU A 88 2.14 3.21 -7.06
N ALA A 89 1.85 2.00 -6.57
CA ALA A 89 2.84 0.97 -6.35
C ALA A 89 3.47 0.50 -7.66
N VAL A 90 2.70 0.31 -8.72
CA VAL A 90 3.22 0.00 -10.06
C VAL A 90 4.14 1.10 -10.57
N GLN A 91 3.73 2.37 -10.43
CA GLN A 91 4.51 3.52 -10.86
C GLN A 91 5.84 3.64 -10.09
N LYS A 92 5.80 3.56 -8.75
CA LYS A 92 7.02 3.63 -7.91
C LYS A 92 7.93 2.41 -8.08
N ALA A 93 7.38 1.22 -8.31
CA ALA A 93 8.17 0.02 -8.61
C ALA A 93 8.82 0.07 -10.01
N ALA A 94 8.35 0.97 -10.88
CA ALA A 94 8.67 1.06 -12.30
C ALA A 94 8.49 -0.29 -13.03
N SER A 95 7.48 -1.06 -12.60
CA SER A 95 7.21 -2.40 -13.11
C SER A 95 5.79 -2.82 -12.73
N PRO A 96 5.03 -3.42 -13.65
CA PRO A 96 3.68 -3.88 -13.36
C PRO A 96 3.68 -5.02 -12.32
N ILE A 97 2.53 -5.22 -11.70
CA ILE A 97 2.31 -6.35 -10.80
C ILE A 97 2.27 -7.61 -11.64
N LYS A 98 3.05 -8.61 -11.23
CA LYS A 98 3.05 -9.93 -11.82
C LYS A 98 1.65 -10.52 -11.66
N THR A 99 0.90 -10.55 -12.74
CA THR A 99 -0.38 -11.27 -12.80
C THR A 99 -0.07 -12.75 -12.65
N THR A 100 -0.32 -13.29 -11.46
CA THR A 100 -0.47 -14.74 -11.33
C THR A 100 -1.78 -15.10 -12.02
N ASN A 101 -1.72 -15.45 -13.30
CA ASN A 101 -2.75 -16.28 -13.92
C ASN A 101 -2.79 -17.57 -13.07
N ARG A 102 -3.76 -17.67 -12.17
CA ARG A 102 -4.19 -18.99 -11.71
C ARG A 102 -4.95 -19.61 -12.88
N PRO A 103 -4.56 -20.82 -13.35
CA PRO A 103 -5.37 -21.59 -14.30
C PRO A 103 -6.72 -21.97 -13.68
#